data_AF-A0A961DX95-F1
#
_entry.id   AF-A0A961DX95-F1
#
_cell.length_a   1.000
_cell.length_b   1.000
_cell.length_c   1.000
_cell.angle_alpha   90.00
_cell.angle_beta   90.00
_cell.angle_gamma   90.00
#
_symmetry.space_group_name_H-M   'P 1'
#
loop_
_entity.id
_entity.type
_entity.pdbx_description
1 polymer ?
#
loop_
_entity_poly.entity_id
_entity_poly.type
_entity_poly.pdbx_seq_one_letter_code
_entity_poly.pdbx_strand_id
1 'polypeptide(L)' 'MSDLSAKMARRVDPGPAKRAAKVFRSPADEMQRATVYLPRSTVRGLKQAALDGDTSMSKILTELADQWLDANAKT' A
#
# COMPACT_ATOMS: atom_id res chain seq x y z
N MET A 1 17.58 -47.32 -18.55
CA MET A 1 17.18 -46.16 -17.73
C MET A 1 16.87 -44.99 -18.66
N SER A 2 15.60 -44.64 -18.90
CA SER A 2 15.26 -43.44 -19.72
C SER A 2 13.79 -42.98 -19.67
N ASP A 3 12.86 -43.67 -19.01
CA ASP A 3 11.43 -43.32 -19.17
C ASP A 3 10.92 -42.25 -18.19
N LEU A 4 11.56 -42.12 -17.02
CA LEU A 4 11.12 -41.15 -16.01
C LEU A 4 11.46 -39.70 -16.39
N SER A 5 12.62 -39.49 -17.03
CA SER A 5 13.10 -38.16 -17.43
C SER A 5 12.27 -37.56 -18.56
N ALA A 6 11.80 -38.37 -19.52
CA ALA A 6 10.93 -37.92 -20.61
C ALA A 6 9.54 -37.48 -20.09
N LYS A 7 9.02 -38.14 -19.05
CA LYS A 7 7.73 -37.81 -18.44
C LYS A 7 7.78 -36.54 -17.58
N MET A 8 8.94 -36.25 -17.00
CA MET A 8 9.20 -35.00 -16.25
C MET A 8 9.33 -33.79 -17.19
N ALA A 9 10.00 -33.94 -18.34
CA ALA A 9 10.19 -32.86 -19.30
C ALA A 9 8.88 -32.35 -19.91
N ARG A 10 7.86 -33.21 -20.04
CA ARG A 10 6.56 -32.85 -20.63
C ARG A 10 5.64 -32.04 -19.70
N ARG A 11 6.00 -31.87 -18.42
CA ARG A 11 5.21 -31.09 -17.44
C ARG A 11 5.66 -29.65 -17.28
N VAL A 12 6.80 -29.27 -17.87
CA VAL A 12 7.30 -27.91 -17.82
C VAL A 12 7.02 -27.29 -19.18
N ASP A 13 5.83 -26.72 -19.32
CA ASP A 13 5.52 -25.80 -20.41
C ASP A 13 5.99 -24.40 -19.98
N PRO A 14 7.09 -23.86 -20.53
CA PRO A 14 7.55 -22.52 -20.21
C PRO A 14 6.78 -21.54 -21.09
N GLY A 15 5.44 -21.50 -20.93
CA GLY A 15 4.64 -20.41 -21.46
C GLY A 15 5.22 -19.07 -21.00
N PRO A 16 5.11 -18.00 -21.81
CA PRO A 16 5.88 -16.77 -21.58
C PRO A 16 5.62 -16.27 -20.17
N ALA A 17 6.67 -16.24 -19.35
CA ALA A 17 6.64 -15.72 -17.99
C ALA A 17 6.33 -14.21 -18.06
N LYS A 18 5.04 -13.88 -18.17
CA LYS A 18 4.54 -12.51 -18.02
C LYS A 18 5.01 -12.08 -16.64
N ARG A 19 5.97 -11.14 -16.63
CA ARG A 19 6.65 -10.63 -15.42
C ARG A 19 5.63 -10.41 -14.31
N ALA A 20 5.62 -11.31 -13.33
CA ALA A 20 4.68 -11.31 -12.20
C ALA A 20 4.69 -9.98 -11.42
N ALA A 21 5.77 -9.20 -11.56
CA ALA A 21 5.94 -7.86 -11.01
C ALA A 21 4.85 -6.84 -11.41
N LYS A 22 4.06 -7.08 -12.48
CA LYS A 22 2.96 -6.17 -12.84
C LYS A 22 1.64 -6.43 -12.08
N VAL A 23 1.49 -7.59 -11.44
CA VAL A 23 0.22 -8.01 -10.81
C VAL A 23 0.21 -7.74 -9.30
N PHE A 24 1.38 -7.60 -8.67
CA PHE A 24 1.52 -7.28 -7.25
C PHE A 24 1.76 -5.79 -7.06
N ARG A 25 0.79 -4.96 -7.43
CA ARG A 25 0.76 -3.56 -6.97
C ARG A 25 0.05 -3.53 -5.62
N SER A 26 0.78 -3.16 -4.57
CA SER A 26 0.17 -2.91 -3.28
C SER A 26 -0.34 -1.46 -3.23
N PRO A 27 -1.42 -1.14 -2.49
CA PRO A 27 -1.83 0.24 -2.28
C PRO A 27 -0.72 1.12 -1.70
N ALA A 28 0.21 0.52 -0.96
CA ALA A 28 1.38 1.22 -0.43
C ALA A 28 2.40 1.62 -1.50
N ASP A 29 2.36 1.01 -2.69
CA ASP A 29 3.26 1.34 -3.81
C ASP A 29 2.97 2.73 -4.39
N GLU A 30 1.78 3.27 -4.16
CA GLU A 30 1.38 4.63 -4.56
C GLU A 30 1.44 5.64 -3.40
N MET A 31 1.89 5.21 -2.22
CA MET A 31 1.99 6.06 -1.03
C MET A 31 3.41 6.58 -0.82
N GLN A 32 3.54 7.86 -0.48
CA GLN A 32 4.80 8.43 0.01
C GLN A 32 4.75 8.60 1.53
N ARG A 33 5.86 8.24 2.21
CA ARG A 33 6.01 8.44 3.65
C ARG A 33 6.59 9.81 3.95
N ALA A 34 5.88 10.60 4.76
CA ALA A 34 6.38 11.85 5.32
C ALA A 34 6.58 11.73 6.84
N THR A 35 7.63 12.37 7.35
CA THR A 35 7.88 12.53 8.80
C THR A 35 7.63 13.98 9.17
N VAL A 36 6.66 14.22 10.05
CA VAL A 36 6.27 15.56 10.50
C VAL A 36 6.40 15.67 12.01
N TYR A 37 6.71 16.87 12.49
CA TYR A 37 6.72 17.17 13.93
C TYR A 37 5.33 17.65 14.35
N LEU A 38 4.75 16.99 15.34
CA LEU A 38 3.48 17.37 15.96
C LEU A 38 3.66 17.44 17.48
N PRO A 39 2.91 18.32 18.18
CA PRO A 39 2.86 18.30 19.63
C PRO A 39 2.46 16.92 20.17
N ARG A 40 3.05 16.49 21.29
CA ARG A 40 2.77 15.18 21.90
C ARG A 40 1.28 15.00 22.24
N SER A 41 0.63 16.07 22.69
CA SER A 41 -0.80 16.11 22.97
C SER A 41 -1.63 15.83 21.71
N THR A 42 -1.26 16.44 20.58
CA THR A 42 -1.90 16.21 19.27
C THR A 42 -1.75 14.76 18.83
N VAL A 43 -0.53 14.18 18.92
CA VAL A 43 -0.31 12.77 18.58
C VAL A 43 -1.17 11.85 19.45
N ARG A 44 -1.28 12.12 20.76
CA ARG A 44 -2.13 11.34 21.66
C ARG A 44 -3.61 11.45 21.28
N GLY A 45 -4.08 12.66 20.97
CA GLY A 45 -5.45 12.89 20.52
C GLY A 45 -5.77 12.15 19.22
N LEU A 46 -4.89 12.24 18.23
CA LEU A 46 -5.05 11.53 16.95
C LEU A 46 -5.05 10.00 17.12
N LYS A 47 -4.23 9.45 18.02
CA LYS A 47 -4.25 8.02 18.35
C LYS A 47 -5.58 7.60 18.97
N GLN A 48 -6.08 8.37 19.92
CA GLN A 48 -7.36 8.07 20.57
C GLN A 48 -8.51 8.15 19.57
N ALA A 49 -8.57 9.20 18.76
CA ALA A 49 -9.58 9.36 17.72
C ALA A 49 -9.54 8.21 16.68
N ALA A 50 -8.34 7.73 16.34
CA ALA A 50 -8.19 6.58 15.45
C ALA A 50 -8.78 5.29 16.06
N LEU A 51 -8.55 5.06 17.35
CA LEU A 51 -9.11 3.91 18.07
C LEU A 51 -10.63 4.00 18.19
N ASP A 52 -11.15 5.17 18.57
CA ASP A 52 -12.59 5.38 18.79
C ASP A 52 -13.39 5.25 17.48
N GLY A 53 -12.79 5.64 16.35
CA GLY A 53 -13.42 5.64 15.03
C GLY A 53 -13.12 4.43 14.15
N ASP A 54 -12.50 3.36 14.68
CA ASP A 54 -12.04 2.19 13.93
C ASP A 54 -11.31 2.57 12.62
N THR A 55 -10.36 3.50 12.75
CA THR A 55 -9.62 4.10 11.63
C THR A 55 -8.13 4.17 11.96
N SER A 56 -7.34 4.83 11.10
CA SER A 56 -5.91 5.04 11.32
C SER A 56 -5.55 6.52 11.38
N MET A 57 -4.48 6.85 12.10
CA MET A 57 -3.93 8.21 12.10
C MET A 57 -3.58 8.68 10.68
N SER A 58 -3.05 7.79 9.84
CA SER A 58 -2.73 8.11 8.45
C SER A 58 -3.97 8.55 7.69
N LYS A 59 -5.10 7.83 7.82
CA LYS A 59 -6.36 8.21 7.19
C LYS A 59 -6.88 9.56 7.68
N ILE A 60 -6.86 9.81 8.99
CA ILE A 60 -7.27 11.11 9.56
C ILE A 60 -6.42 12.25 8.99
N LEU A 61 -5.09 12.07 8.94
CA LEU A 61 -4.17 13.09 8.42
C LEU A 61 -4.34 13.29 6.92
N THR A 62 -4.60 12.23 6.15
CA THR A 62 -4.91 12.33 4.72
C THR A 62 -6.18 13.13 4.50
N GLU A 63 -7.28 12.81 5.19
CA GLU A 63 -8.55 13.54 5.04
C GLU A 63 -8.42 15.02 5.41
N LEU A 64 -7.67 15.35 6.47
CA LEU A 64 -7.39 16.73 6.84
C LEU A 64 -6.54 17.45 5.78
N ALA A 65 -5.57 16.76 5.20
CA ALA A 65 -4.74 17.32 4.13
C ALA A 65 -5.57 17.56 2.86
N ASP A 66 -6.41 16.61 2.47
CA ASP A 66 -7.29 16.72 1.30
C ASP A 66 -8.27 17.89 1.47
N GLN A 67 -8.93 18.01 2.63
CA GLN A 67 -9.81 19.14 2.93
C GLN A 67 -9.09 20.49 2.84
N TRP A 68 -7.87 20.57 3.38
CA TRP A 68 -7.08 21.79 3.31
C TRP A 68 -6.64 22.10 1.88
N LEU A 69 -6.22 21.09 1.12
CA LEU A 69 -5.82 21.25 -0.28
C LEU A 69 -7.01 21.67 -1.14
N ASP A 70 -8.18 21.07 -0.99
CA ASP A 70 -9.40 21.43 -1.72
C ASP A 70 -9.83 22.88 -1.41
N ALA A 71 -9.74 23.29 -0.14
CA ALA A 71 -10.07 24.65 0.26
C ALA A 71 -9.06 25.71 -0.22
N ASN A 72 -7.82 25.30 -0.50
CA ASN A 72 -6.73 26.20 -0.89
C ASN A 72 -6.25 25.98 -2.33
N ALA A 73 -6.87 25.07 -3.07
CA ALA A 73 -6.67 24.89 -4.50
C ALA A 73 -7.14 26.19 -5.16
N LYS A 74 -6.18 27.01 -5.58
CA LYS A 74 -6.46 28.24 -6.31
C LYS A 74 -7.29 27.89 -7.55
N THR A 75 -8.47 28.48 -7.65
CA THR A 75 -9.14 28.72 -8.93
C THR A 75 -8.17 29.36 -9.93
#